data_AF-A0A168JJ13-F1
#
_entry.id   AF-A0A168JJ13-F1
#
_cell.length_a   1.000
_cell.length_b   1.000
_cell.length_c   1.000
_cell.angle_alpha   90.00
_cell.angle_beta   90.00
_cell.angle_gamma   90.00
#
_symmetry.space_group_name_H-M   'P 1'
#
loop_
_entity.id
_entity.type
_entity.pdbx_description
1 polymer ?
#
loop_
_entity_poly.entity_id
_entity_poly.type
_entity_poly.pdbx_seq_one_letter_code
_entity_poly.pdbx_strand_id
1 'polypeptide(L)'
;MQQLTRVTLMVEDVKQNYQLAASSAYPGIDILAVRPTNFDVCKHACQTYEVDLISLDLAKSKALPGFVAAQVAVNRGIFFEVCYSQSFRDPNKRFLFFNNVKRLVEVTRGHNLIFSSEAMRALDIRRPADLRILGSMFGMTHDQIEATVTVNYPRLLKRAETRRLTYNATIAFDKTELFAEPVPKDNGSSLKRKDGGQPQSKRAAKRNKQQQNKN
;
A
#
# COMPACT_ATOMS: atom_id res chain seq x y z
N MET A 1 5.71 23.85 7.07
CA MET A 1 5.60 22.91 5.94
C MET A 1 5.87 21.53 6.48
N GLN A 2 4.97 20.57 6.30
CA GLN A 2 5.19 19.18 6.72
C GLN A 2 5.66 18.39 5.51
N GLN A 3 6.80 17.71 5.63
CA GLN A 3 7.32 16.81 4.61
C GLN A 3 7.01 15.37 5.01
N LEU A 4 6.53 14.57 4.06
CA LEU A 4 6.15 13.18 4.25
C LEU A 4 6.90 12.28 3.27
N THR A 5 7.07 11.04 3.67
CA THR A 5 7.70 9.98 2.89
C THR A 5 6.64 9.13 2.18
N ARG A 6 6.80 8.99 0.86
CA ARG A 6 5.93 8.15 0.04
C ARG A 6 6.77 7.13 -0.70
N VAL A 7 6.31 5.88 -0.72
CA VAL A 7 6.87 4.84 -1.59
C VAL A 7 5.81 4.43 -2.62
N THR A 8 6.20 4.34 -3.89
CA THR A 8 5.35 3.82 -4.96
C THR A 8 5.96 2.55 -5.52
N LEU A 9 5.26 1.43 -5.38
CA LEU A 9 5.72 0.12 -5.85
C LEU A 9 5.18 -0.16 -7.24
N MET A 10 6.07 -0.44 -8.18
CA MET A 10 5.70 -0.94 -9.51
C MET A 10 5.33 -2.43 -9.37
N VAL A 11 4.10 -2.78 -9.72
CA VAL A 11 3.62 -4.17 -9.59
C VAL A 11 3.33 -4.74 -10.97
N GLU A 12 4.04 -5.82 -11.30
CA GLU A 12 3.93 -6.54 -12.57
C GLU A 12 3.15 -7.85 -12.44
N ASP A 13 3.38 -8.58 -11.34
CA ASP A 13 2.67 -9.82 -11.04
C ASP A 13 1.99 -9.74 -9.67
N VAL A 14 0.75 -10.21 -9.64
CA VAL A 14 -0.07 -10.37 -8.43
C VAL A 14 0.60 -11.31 -7.44
N LYS A 15 1.25 -12.38 -7.93
CA LYS A 15 1.80 -13.47 -7.11
C LYS A 15 3.03 -13.08 -6.29
N GLN A 16 3.72 -12.01 -6.65
CA GLN A 16 4.97 -11.64 -5.98
C GLN A 16 4.74 -10.70 -4.79
N ASN A 17 3.56 -10.08 -4.69
CA ASN A 17 3.33 -8.92 -3.83
C ASN A 17 2.23 -9.15 -2.78
N TYR A 18 2.08 -10.40 -2.30
CA TYR A 18 1.08 -10.75 -1.28
C TYR A 18 1.24 -9.97 0.03
N GLN A 19 2.46 -9.54 0.37
CA GLN A 19 2.73 -8.73 1.56
C GLN A 19 2.03 -7.37 1.53
N LEU A 20 1.64 -6.87 0.36
CA LEU A 20 0.85 -5.63 0.23
C LEU A 20 -0.60 -5.79 0.71
N ALA A 21 -1.06 -7.02 0.93
CA ALA A 21 -2.33 -7.29 1.59
C ALA A 21 -2.23 -7.22 3.13
N ALA A 22 -1.02 -7.15 3.69
CA ALA A 22 -0.78 -7.01 5.12
C ALA A 22 -0.54 -5.54 5.49
N SER A 23 -1.48 -4.94 6.23
CA SER A 23 -1.47 -3.52 6.62
C SER A 23 -0.24 -3.09 7.45
N SER A 24 0.34 -4.01 8.23
CA SER A 24 1.37 -3.75 9.24
C SER A 24 2.81 -3.69 8.73
N ALA A 25 3.05 -3.83 7.43
CA ALA A 25 4.39 -4.15 6.94
C ALA A 25 5.41 -2.99 6.94
N TYR A 26 5.00 -1.72 7.08
CA TYR A 26 5.92 -0.58 6.88
C TYR A 26 5.64 0.64 7.78
N PRO A 27 6.11 0.65 9.05
CA PRO A 27 5.93 1.79 9.94
C PRO A 27 6.66 3.05 9.46
N GLY A 28 7.84 2.88 8.84
CA GLY A 28 8.72 3.98 8.40
C GLY A 28 8.24 4.80 7.19
N ILE A 29 7.17 4.39 6.49
CA ILE A 29 6.67 5.07 5.28
C ILE A 29 5.31 5.68 5.57
N ASP A 30 5.16 6.99 5.34
CA ASP A 30 3.89 7.68 5.56
C ASP A 30 2.82 7.22 4.57
N ILE A 31 3.08 7.30 3.25
CA ILE A 31 2.09 6.95 2.21
C ILE A 31 2.58 5.75 1.40
N LEU A 32 1.76 4.69 1.36
CA LEU A 32 2.01 3.52 0.52
C LEU A 32 1.19 3.60 -0.77
N ALA A 33 1.89 3.68 -1.90
CA ALA A 33 1.29 3.71 -3.23
C ALA A 33 1.71 2.51 -4.08
N VAL A 34 0.85 2.13 -5.01
CA VAL A 34 1.10 1.07 -6.00
C VAL A 34 0.85 1.61 -7.40
N ARG A 35 1.74 1.28 -8.33
CA ARG A 35 1.60 1.56 -9.76
C ARG A 35 1.44 0.25 -10.52
N PRO A 36 0.20 -0.14 -10.87
CA PRO A 36 -0.05 -1.36 -11.63
C PRO A 36 0.42 -1.19 -13.07
N THR A 37 0.95 -2.25 -13.67
CA THR A 37 1.43 -2.25 -15.07
C THR A 37 0.43 -2.87 -16.06
N ASN A 38 -0.50 -3.67 -15.56
CA ASN A 38 -1.51 -4.37 -16.35
C ASN A 38 -2.89 -4.31 -15.67
N PHE A 39 -3.91 -4.70 -16.41
CA PHE A 39 -5.31 -4.65 -15.99
C PHE A 39 -5.60 -5.57 -14.81
N ASP A 40 -5.03 -6.78 -14.81
CA ASP A 40 -5.28 -7.79 -13.79
C ASP A 40 -4.70 -7.38 -12.44
N VAL A 41 -3.48 -6.84 -12.44
CA VAL A 41 -2.84 -6.26 -11.26
C VAL A 41 -3.60 -5.02 -10.79
N CYS A 42 -4.08 -4.16 -11.69
CA CYS A 42 -4.90 -3.01 -11.31
C CYS A 42 -6.19 -3.44 -10.59
N LYS A 43 -6.88 -4.44 -11.14
CA LYS A 43 -8.07 -5.04 -10.53
C LYS A 43 -7.75 -5.63 -9.15
N HIS A 44 -6.66 -6.40 -9.04
CA HIS A 44 -6.23 -6.99 -7.79
C HIS A 44 -5.85 -5.92 -6.75
N ALA A 45 -5.17 -4.84 -7.17
CA ALA A 45 -4.83 -3.72 -6.29
C ALA A 45 -6.07 -3.04 -5.71
N CYS A 46 -7.12 -2.89 -6.52
CA CYS A 46 -8.39 -2.33 -6.07
C CYS A 46 -9.10 -3.23 -5.04
N GLN A 47 -8.95 -4.55 -5.14
CA GLN A 47 -9.72 -5.53 -4.36
C GLN A 47 -9.01 -6.02 -3.11
N THR A 48 -7.70 -6.23 -3.17
CA THR A 48 -6.97 -7.03 -2.18
C THR A 48 -5.85 -6.26 -1.49
N TYR A 49 -5.16 -5.35 -2.17
CA TYR A 49 -4.04 -4.63 -1.55
C TYR A 49 -4.53 -3.60 -0.52
N GLU A 50 -3.84 -3.53 0.62
CA GLU A 50 -4.04 -2.56 1.69
C GLU A 50 -3.11 -1.36 1.47
N VAL A 51 -3.43 -0.59 0.44
CA VAL A 51 -2.68 0.59 0.00
C VAL A 51 -3.47 1.87 0.23
N ASP A 52 -2.75 3.00 0.26
CA ASP A 52 -3.37 4.32 0.43
C ASP A 52 -3.77 4.92 -0.93
N LEU A 53 -2.92 4.69 -1.95
CA LEU A 53 -2.99 5.36 -3.24
C LEU A 53 -2.66 4.39 -4.38
N ILE A 54 -3.44 4.43 -5.47
CA ILE A 54 -3.14 3.75 -6.73
C ILE A 54 -2.69 4.81 -7.74
N SER A 55 -1.43 4.73 -8.15
CA SER A 55 -0.82 5.62 -9.13
C SER A 55 -0.90 5.06 -10.53
N LEU A 56 -1.67 5.68 -11.40
CA LEU A 56 -1.90 5.17 -12.75
C LEU A 56 -0.97 5.85 -13.77
N ASP A 57 -0.39 5.04 -14.67
CA ASP A 57 0.26 5.54 -15.89
C ASP A 57 -0.83 5.72 -16.96
N LEU A 58 -1.44 6.89 -16.97
CA LEU A 58 -2.56 7.26 -17.85
C LEU A 58 -2.08 7.59 -19.27
N ALA A 59 -0.78 7.79 -19.47
CA ALA A 59 -0.18 7.88 -20.81
C ALA A 59 -0.09 6.51 -21.51
N LYS A 60 -0.43 5.40 -20.82
CA LYS A 60 -0.48 4.05 -21.37
C LYS A 60 -1.85 3.42 -21.12
N SER A 61 -2.32 2.58 -22.04
CA SER A 61 -3.69 2.04 -22.00
C SER A 61 -3.87 0.78 -21.12
N LYS A 62 -2.80 0.19 -20.58
CA LYS A 62 -2.84 -1.21 -20.10
C LYS A 62 -3.35 -1.41 -18.67
N ALA A 63 -3.42 -0.36 -17.84
CA ALA A 63 -3.56 -0.52 -16.39
C ALA A 63 -4.71 0.29 -15.76
N LEU A 64 -5.82 0.50 -16.50
CA LEU A 64 -7.00 1.18 -15.96
C LEU A 64 -7.97 0.22 -15.26
N PRO A 65 -8.58 0.61 -14.12
CA PRO A 65 -9.58 -0.22 -13.46
C PRO A 65 -10.91 -0.23 -14.22
N GLY A 66 -11.59 -1.37 -14.23
CA GLY A 66 -13.01 -1.45 -14.62
C GLY A 66 -13.94 -0.83 -13.58
N PHE A 67 -15.21 -0.59 -13.93
CA PHE A 67 -16.20 0.04 -13.03
C PHE A 67 -16.30 -0.65 -11.67
N VAL A 68 -16.49 -1.96 -11.64
CA VAL A 68 -16.64 -2.72 -10.38
C VAL A 68 -15.39 -2.61 -9.51
N ALA A 69 -14.20 -2.76 -10.11
CA ALA A 69 -12.94 -2.66 -9.38
C ALA A 69 -12.73 -1.25 -8.82
N ALA A 70 -12.97 -0.21 -9.61
CA ALA A 70 -12.86 1.18 -9.18
C ALA A 70 -13.81 1.49 -8.01
N GLN A 71 -15.06 1.03 -8.08
CA GLN A 71 -16.03 1.24 -7.00
C GLN A 71 -15.65 0.50 -5.70
N VAL A 72 -15.10 -0.72 -5.81
CA VAL A 72 -14.56 -1.44 -4.65
C VAL A 72 -13.42 -0.65 -4.01
N ALA A 73 -12.48 -0.12 -4.80
CA ALA A 73 -11.39 0.70 -4.29
C ALA A 73 -11.90 1.98 -3.60
N VAL A 74 -12.86 2.69 -4.22
CA VAL A 74 -13.48 3.90 -3.67
C VAL A 74 -14.15 3.59 -2.32
N ASN A 75 -14.94 2.52 -2.24
CA ASN A 75 -15.63 2.10 -1.01
C ASN A 75 -14.65 1.68 0.10
N ARG A 76 -13.52 1.08 -0.27
CA ARG A 76 -12.41 0.78 0.65
C ARG A 76 -11.65 2.02 1.09
N GLY A 77 -11.95 3.19 0.52
CA GLY A 77 -11.28 4.46 0.82
C GLY A 77 -9.91 4.61 0.16
N ILE A 78 -9.59 3.81 -0.86
CA ILE A 78 -8.35 3.93 -1.63
C ILE A 78 -8.48 5.11 -2.60
N PHE A 79 -7.41 5.89 -2.74
CA PHE A 79 -7.36 7.01 -3.66
C PHE A 79 -6.72 6.63 -5.00
N PHE A 80 -7.16 7.28 -6.07
CA PHE A 80 -6.53 7.19 -7.39
C PHE A 80 -5.78 8.48 -7.69
N GLU A 81 -4.51 8.35 -8.06
CA GLU A 81 -3.67 9.48 -8.43
C GLU A 81 -3.69 9.70 -9.94
N VAL A 82 -4.04 10.92 -10.33
CA VAL A 82 -3.91 11.44 -11.69
C VAL A 82 -2.66 12.32 -11.74
N CYS A 83 -1.59 11.78 -12.29
CA CYS A 83 -0.37 12.54 -12.53
C CYS A 83 -0.51 13.39 -13.79
N TYR A 84 -0.80 14.68 -13.64
CA TYR A 84 -1.11 15.56 -14.78
C TYR A 84 0.11 15.84 -15.67
N SER A 85 1.34 15.70 -15.15
CA SER A 85 2.54 15.96 -15.96
C SER A 85 2.72 14.96 -17.10
N GLN A 86 2.11 13.77 -16.99
CA GLN A 86 2.09 12.78 -18.07
C GLN A 86 1.48 13.36 -19.37
N SER A 87 0.58 14.34 -19.27
CA SER A 87 -0.01 15.03 -20.43
C SER A 87 0.97 15.97 -21.16
N PHE A 88 2.01 16.45 -20.48
CA PHE A 88 2.98 17.41 -21.00
C PHE A 88 4.27 16.75 -21.52
N ARG A 89 4.59 15.54 -21.04
CA ARG A 89 5.85 14.84 -21.37
C ARG A 89 5.92 14.38 -22.81
N ASP A 90 4.82 13.83 -23.33
CA ASP A 90 4.76 13.28 -24.69
C ASP A 90 3.49 13.75 -25.39
N PRO A 91 3.60 14.69 -26.36
CA PRO A 91 2.46 15.22 -27.09
C PRO A 91 1.63 14.14 -27.80
N ASN A 92 2.27 13.04 -28.25
CA ASN A 92 1.58 11.96 -28.95
C ASN A 92 0.68 11.14 -28.01
N LYS A 93 1.02 11.09 -26.72
CA LYS A 93 0.24 10.38 -25.69
C LYS A 93 -0.77 11.26 -24.98
N ARG A 94 -0.77 12.57 -25.26
CA ARG A 94 -1.69 13.53 -24.65
C ARG A 94 -3.15 13.12 -24.87
N PHE A 95 -3.54 12.79 -26.10
CA PHE A 95 -4.91 12.39 -26.40
C PHE A 95 -5.33 11.13 -25.60
N LEU A 96 -4.46 10.13 -25.56
CA LEU A 96 -4.69 8.90 -24.77
C LEU A 96 -4.82 9.20 -23.27
N PHE A 97 -3.95 10.08 -22.74
CA PHE A 97 -4.03 10.54 -21.36
C PHE A 97 -5.40 11.14 -21.03
N PHE A 98 -5.89 12.08 -21.84
CA PHE A 98 -7.20 12.72 -21.59
C PHE A 98 -8.34 11.70 -21.62
N ASN A 99 -8.34 10.76 -22.57
CA ASN A 99 -9.35 9.69 -22.63
C ASN A 99 -9.30 8.77 -21.40
N ASN A 100 -8.09 8.42 -20.96
CA ASN A 100 -7.90 7.55 -19.79
C ASN A 100 -8.31 8.24 -18.49
N VAL A 101 -8.02 9.54 -18.33
CA VAL A 101 -8.49 10.33 -17.19
C VAL A 101 -10.01 10.42 -17.21
N LYS A 102 -10.61 10.75 -18.36
CA LYS A 102 -12.08 10.82 -18.48
C LYS A 102 -12.71 9.49 -18.09
N ARG A 103 -12.17 8.38 -18.59
CA ARG A 103 -12.62 7.03 -18.22
C ARG A 103 -12.49 6.77 -16.72
N LEU A 104 -11.38 7.20 -16.10
CA LEU A 104 -11.16 7.07 -14.67
C LEU A 104 -12.20 7.88 -13.86
N VAL A 105 -12.49 9.11 -14.27
CA VAL A 105 -13.52 9.96 -13.66
C VAL A 105 -14.89 9.29 -13.75
N GLU A 106 -15.25 8.73 -14.90
CA GLU A 106 -16.51 7.99 -15.09
C GLU A 106 -16.61 6.76 -14.16
N VAL A 107 -15.57 5.91 -14.12
CA VAL A 107 -15.63 4.66 -13.33
C VAL A 107 -15.60 4.91 -11.82
N THR A 108 -14.95 5.99 -11.37
CA THR A 108 -14.90 6.42 -9.96
C THR A 108 -16.07 7.34 -9.58
N ARG A 109 -16.86 7.81 -10.57
CA ARG A 109 -17.86 8.89 -10.41
C ARG A 109 -17.25 10.16 -9.81
N GLY A 110 -15.98 10.42 -10.07
CA GLY A 110 -15.24 11.57 -9.53
C GLY A 110 -14.84 11.47 -8.05
N HIS A 111 -15.00 10.31 -7.41
CA HIS A 111 -14.65 10.11 -6.00
C HIS A 111 -13.22 9.63 -5.81
N ASN A 112 -12.61 10.01 -4.68
CA ASN A 112 -11.27 9.61 -4.25
C ASN A 112 -10.17 9.84 -5.31
N LEU A 113 -10.30 10.90 -6.11
CA LEU A 113 -9.28 11.32 -7.07
C LEU A 113 -8.35 12.34 -6.44
N ILE A 114 -7.07 12.28 -6.79
CA ILE A 114 -6.04 13.23 -6.37
C ILE A 114 -5.20 13.62 -7.57
N PHE A 115 -4.85 14.90 -7.67
CA PHE A 115 -3.90 15.37 -8.66
C PHE A 115 -2.47 15.35 -8.12
N SER A 116 -1.52 14.97 -8.96
CA SER A 116 -0.11 15.09 -8.63
C SER A 116 0.70 15.49 -9.85
N SER A 117 1.89 16.04 -9.60
CA SER A 117 2.77 16.47 -10.67
C SER A 117 3.78 15.40 -11.06
N GLU A 118 4.21 14.50 -10.16
CA GLU A 118 5.40 13.65 -10.34
C GLU A 118 6.55 14.43 -11.03
N ALA A 119 6.70 15.71 -10.66
CA ALA A 119 7.52 16.66 -11.39
C ALA A 119 9.01 16.32 -11.21
N MET A 120 9.72 16.16 -12.33
CA MET A 120 11.19 16.07 -12.32
C MET A 120 11.83 17.45 -12.45
N ARG A 121 11.06 18.44 -12.94
CA ARG A 121 11.49 19.82 -13.15
C ARG A 121 10.51 20.77 -12.48
N ALA A 122 11.00 21.91 -11.98
CA ALA A 122 10.16 22.93 -11.35
C ALA A 122 9.04 23.44 -12.29
N LEU A 123 9.30 23.46 -13.60
CA LEU A 123 8.34 23.91 -14.63
C LEU A 123 7.12 22.98 -14.78
N ASP A 124 7.18 21.76 -14.26
CA ASP A 124 6.07 20.79 -14.34
C ASP A 124 5.07 20.96 -13.18
N ILE A 125 5.35 21.85 -12.21
CA ILE A 125 4.47 22.15 -11.08
C ILE A 125 3.40 23.17 -11.52
N ARG A 126 2.17 23.01 -11.04
CA ARG A 126 1.01 23.86 -11.34
C ARG A 126 0.39 24.44 -10.09
N ARG A 127 -0.24 25.60 -10.22
CA ARG A 127 -0.97 26.23 -9.11
C ARG A 127 -2.31 25.52 -8.90
N PRO A 128 -2.89 25.54 -7.69
CA PRO A 128 -4.20 24.95 -7.45
C PRO A 128 -5.30 25.45 -8.40
N ALA A 129 -5.25 26.71 -8.83
CA ALA A 129 -6.18 27.25 -9.82
C ALA A 129 -6.08 26.54 -11.18
N ASP A 130 -4.88 26.22 -11.64
CA ASP A 130 -4.67 25.47 -12.89
C ASP A 130 -5.19 24.04 -12.77
N LEU A 131 -5.07 23.42 -11.58
CA LEU A 131 -5.62 22.09 -11.33
C LEU A 131 -7.15 22.07 -11.42
N ARG A 132 -7.83 23.16 -11.03
CA ARG A 132 -9.28 23.29 -11.20
C ARG A 132 -9.67 23.31 -12.68
N ILE A 133 -8.94 24.08 -13.49
CA ILE A 133 -9.14 24.15 -14.93
C ILE A 133 -8.92 22.77 -15.58
N LEU A 134 -7.86 22.05 -15.18
CA LEU A 134 -7.62 20.68 -15.64
C LEU A 134 -8.77 19.74 -15.25
N GLY A 135 -9.26 19.83 -14.02
CA GLY A 135 -10.43 19.07 -13.57
C GLY A 135 -11.66 19.31 -14.45
N SER A 136 -11.95 20.57 -14.81
CA SER A 136 -13.01 20.90 -15.76
C SER A 136 -12.77 20.29 -17.15
N MET A 137 -11.52 20.32 -17.65
CA MET A 137 -11.17 19.68 -18.94
C MET A 137 -11.35 18.16 -18.92
N PHE A 138 -11.22 17.52 -17.76
CA PHE A 138 -11.44 16.09 -17.58
C PHE A 138 -12.92 15.71 -17.45
N GLY A 139 -13.84 16.69 -17.46
CA GLY A 139 -15.28 16.46 -17.33
C GLY A 139 -15.76 16.25 -15.90
N MET A 140 -15.00 16.72 -14.90
CA MET A 140 -15.42 16.70 -13.50
C MET A 140 -16.43 17.84 -13.21
N THR A 141 -17.33 17.62 -12.26
CA THR A 141 -18.20 18.67 -11.72
C THR A 141 -17.42 19.61 -10.78
N HIS A 142 -17.94 20.80 -10.53
CA HIS A 142 -17.32 21.76 -9.61
C HIS A 142 -17.02 21.15 -8.23
N ASP A 143 -17.96 20.38 -7.68
CA ASP A 143 -17.80 19.74 -6.37
C ASP A 143 -16.72 18.65 -6.39
N GLN A 144 -16.65 17.86 -7.47
CA GLN A 144 -15.60 16.86 -7.66
C GLN A 144 -14.22 17.51 -7.77
N ILE A 145 -14.14 18.67 -8.44
CA ILE A 145 -12.91 19.43 -8.59
C ILE A 145 -12.44 19.94 -7.23
N GLU A 146 -13.31 20.59 -6.46
CA GLU A 146 -12.94 21.07 -5.13
C GLU A 146 -12.58 19.93 -4.18
N ALA A 147 -13.29 18.80 -4.27
CA ALA A 147 -12.93 17.61 -3.52
C ALA A 147 -11.53 17.10 -3.90
N THR A 148 -11.22 17.03 -5.20
CA THR A 148 -9.92 16.54 -5.71
C THR A 148 -8.76 17.48 -5.38
N VAL A 149 -8.98 18.79 -5.40
CA VAL A 149 -7.93 19.82 -5.18
C VAL A 149 -7.72 20.11 -3.70
N THR A 150 -8.75 19.99 -2.86
CA THR A 150 -8.70 20.46 -1.47
C THR A 150 -8.97 19.33 -0.47
N VAL A 151 -10.10 18.62 -0.62
CA VAL A 151 -10.64 17.74 0.44
C VAL A 151 -9.96 16.36 0.48
N ASN A 152 -9.55 15.83 -0.66
CA ASN A 152 -9.05 14.45 -0.76
C ASN A 152 -7.63 14.28 -0.20
N TYR A 153 -6.78 15.31 -0.25
CA TYR A 153 -5.43 15.25 0.33
C TYR A 153 -5.43 14.98 1.85
N PRO A 154 -6.12 15.76 2.70
CA PRO A 154 -6.16 15.45 4.14
C PRO A 154 -6.83 14.11 4.44
N ARG A 155 -7.80 13.67 3.63
CA ARG A 155 -8.41 12.34 3.75
C ARG A 155 -7.41 11.22 3.45
N LEU A 156 -6.59 11.37 2.41
CA LEU A 156 -5.48 10.45 2.11
C LEU A 156 -4.50 10.39 3.27
N LEU A 157 -4.10 11.55 3.82
CA LEU A 157 -3.19 11.60 4.95
C LEU A 157 -3.77 10.91 6.18
N LYS A 158 -5.07 11.09 6.45
CA LYS A 158 -5.72 10.43 7.58
C LYS A 158 -5.78 8.92 7.40
N ARG A 159 -6.08 8.44 6.19
CA ARG A 159 -6.03 7.00 5.87
C ARG A 159 -4.64 6.42 6.13
N ALA A 160 -3.61 7.10 5.64
CA ALA A 160 -2.23 6.67 5.76
C ALA A 160 -1.76 6.67 7.24
N GLU A 161 -2.25 7.63 8.03
CA GLU A 161 -2.06 7.65 9.49
C GLU A 161 -2.77 6.45 10.16
N THR A 162 -4.03 6.18 9.81
CA THR A 162 -4.78 5.03 10.33
C THR A 162 -4.07 3.71 10.01
N ARG A 163 -3.57 3.53 8.79
CA ARG A 163 -2.80 2.32 8.39
C ARG A 163 -1.60 2.06 9.31
N ARG A 164 -0.90 3.12 9.74
CA ARG A 164 0.36 3.01 10.48
C ARG A 164 0.20 3.01 11.98
N LEU A 165 -0.64 3.90 12.49
CA LEU A 165 -0.74 4.22 13.90
C LEU A 165 -1.89 3.52 14.58
N THR A 166 -2.69 2.73 13.85
CA THR A 166 -3.81 2.04 14.46
C THR A 166 -3.77 0.55 14.22
N TYR A 167 -4.19 -0.19 15.24
CA TYR A 167 -4.56 -1.58 15.08
C TYR A 167 -6.02 -1.65 14.62
N ASN A 168 -6.25 -2.14 13.39
CA ASN A 168 -7.57 -2.31 12.78
C ASN A 168 -8.47 -1.06 12.87
N ALA A 169 -7.91 0.15 12.72
CA ALA A 169 -8.64 1.42 12.83
C ALA A 169 -9.36 1.64 14.18
N THR A 170 -9.06 0.85 15.20
CA THR A 170 -9.79 0.84 16.48
C THR A 170 -8.93 1.35 17.63
N ILE A 171 -7.68 0.92 17.72
CA ILE A 171 -6.75 1.31 18.80
C ILE A 171 -5.64 2.14 18.19
N ALA A 172 -5.41 3.35 18.69
CA ALA A 172 -4.30 4.21 18.26
C ALA A 172 -3.08 3.99 19.16
N PHE A 173 -1.92 3.85 18.54
CA PHE A 173 -0.62 3.82 19.20
C PHE A 173 -0.03 5.23 19.21
N ASP A 174 0.76 5.54 20.24
CA ASP A 174 1.46 6.80 20.28
C ASP A 174 2.60 6.83 19.25
N LYS A 175 2.75 7.96 18.55
CA LYS A 175 3.77 8.14 17.50
C LYS A 175 5.18 7.89 18.05
N THR A 176 5.39 8.21 19.31
CA THR A 176 6.67 8.12 20.02
C THR A 176 7.13 6.67 20.24
N GLU A 177 6.20 5.72 20.38
CA GLU A 177 6.52 4.32 20.69
C GLU A 177 6.81 3.47 19.43
N LEU A 178 6.23 3.85 18.28
CA LEU A 178 6.33 3.10 17.02
C LEU A 178 7.67 3.25 16.28
N PHE A 179 8.38 4.36 16.51
CA PHE A 179 9.68 4.65 15.88
C PHE A 179 10.85 4.53 16.86
N ALA A 180 10.63 3.96 18.04
CA ALA A 180 11.72 3.64 18.94
C ALA A 180 12.60 2.57 18.28
N GLU A 181 13.84 2.92 17.96
CA GLU A 181 14.88 1.95 17.60
C GLU A 181 14.91 0.84 18.67
N PRO A 182 14.95 -0.45 18.28
CA PRO A 182 15.10 -1.51 19.26
C PRO A 182 16.43 -1.30 19.98
N VAL A 183 16.36 -0.83 21.24
CA VAL A 183 17.53 -0.71 22.10
C VAL A 183 18.21 -2.09 22.12
N PRO A 184 19.49 -2.20 21.76
CA PRO A 184 20.18 -3.48 21.81
C PRO A 184 20.12 -3.98 23.25
N LYS A 185 19.41 -5.09 23.46
CA LYS A 185 19.43 -5.78 24.75
C LYS A 185 20.84 -6.30 24.95
N ASP A 186 21.59 -5.66 25.85
CA ASP A 186 22.81 -6.21 26.40
C ASP A 186 22.51 -7.60 26.96
N ASN A 187 22.93 -8.64 26.23
CA ASN A 187 22.82 -10.02 26.67
C ASN A 187 23.91 -10.30 27.72
N GLY A 188 23.78 -9.69 28.90
CA GLY A 188 24.49 -10.08 30.11
C GLY A 188 23.75 -11.22 30.82
N SER A 189 23.61 -12.38 30.20
CA SER A 189 22.97 -13.56 30.80
C SER A 189 23.98 -14.44 31.55
N SER A 190 24.43 -14.01 32.73
CA SER A 190 25.11 -14.91 33.67
C SER A 190 24.09 -15.75 34.44
N LEU A 191 23.52 -16.76 33.79
CA LEU A 191 22.81 -17.86 34.45
C LEU A 191 23.81 -18.97 34.76
N LYS A 192 24.44 -18.91 35.95
CA LYS A 192 25.20 -20.04 36.52
C LYS A 192 24.23 -21.22 36.74
N ARG A 193 24.32 -22.24 35.89
CA ARG A 193 23.73 -23.55 36.17
C ARG A 193 24.62 -24.30 37.15
N LYS A 194 23.99 -24.74 38.25
CA LYS A 194 24.57 -25.54 39.32
C LYS A 194 24.71 -26.98 38.81
N ASP A 195 25.94 -27.47 38.68
CA ASP A 195 26.22 -28.86 38.32
C ASP A 195 25.91 -29.75 39.54
N GLY A 196 24.92 -30.63 39.38
CA GLY A 196 24.53 -31.64 40.35
C GLY A 196 24.41 -32.99 39.64
N GLY A 197 25.53 -33.68 39.49
CA GLY A 197 25.59 -34.99 38.86
C GLY A 197 25.17 -36.11 39.80
N GLN A 198 24.31 -37.01 39.32
CA GLN A 198 24.20 -38.40 39.76
C GLN A 198 23.56 -39.27 38.63
N PRO A 199 23.76 -40.61 38.63
CA PRO A 199 24.34 -41.32 37.49
C PRO A 199 23.36 -42.22 36.71
N GLN A 200 23.78 -42.60 35.49
CA GLN A 200 23.07 -43.46 34.54
C GLN A 200 22.88 -44.93 35.00
N SER A 201 21.62 -45.35 34.99
CA SER A 201 21.07 -46.53 34.28
C SER A 201 21.90 -47.83 34.20
N LYS A 202 21.49 -48.85 34.98
CA LYS A 202 21.69 -50.29 34.68
C LYS A 202 20.33 -50.95 34.51
N ARG A 203 20.00 -51.45 33.29
CA ARG A 203 19.01 -52.53 33.06
C ARG A 203 19.04 -53.00 31.59
N ALA A 204 20.06 -53.78 31.25
CA ALA A 204 20.09 -54.65 30.08
C ALA A 204 20.35 -56.08 30.55
N ALA A 205 19.28 -56.82 30.89
CA ALA A 205 19.26 -58.29 31.01
C ALA A 205 17.87 -58.74 31.48
N LYS A 206 16.98 -59.12 30.55
CA LYS A 206 15.90 -60.12 30.65
C LYS A 206 14.82 -59.85 29.62
N ARG A 207 15.07 -60.25 28.38
CA ARG A 207 14.01 -60.44 27.38
C ARG A 207 14.46 -61.44 26.31
N ASN A 208 14.82 -62.63 26.76
CA ASN A 208 14.93 -63.82 25.91
C ASN A 208 14.82 -65.08 26.77
N LYS A 209 13.58 -65.49 27.06
CA LYS A 209 13.15 -66.83 27.52
C LYS A 209 11.64 -66.79 27.80
N GLN A 210 10.83 -66.77 26.74
CA GLN A 210 9.41 -67.18 26.77
C GLN A 210 8.87 -67.24 25.33
N GLN A 211 9.43 -68.14 24.53
CA GLN A 211 8.83 -68.64 23.29
C GLN A 211 9.45 -70.01 22.97
N GLN A 212 9.23 -70.95 23.88
CA GLN A 212 9.36 -72.39 23.67
C GLN A 212 8.50 -73.05 24.75
N ASN A 213 7.20 -73.05 24.50
CA ASN A 213 6.21 -73.96 25.09
C ASN A 213 4.89 -73.74 24.35
N LYS A 214 4.70 -74.49 23.26
CA LYS A 214 3.49 -75.26 22.92
C LYS A 214 3.51 -75.67 21.45
N ASN A 215 3.47 -77.00 21.28
CA ASN A 215 3.26 -77.82 20.09
C ASN A 215 4.47 -78.03 19.18
#